data_AF-A0A7X8UKD9-F1
#
_entry.id   AF-A0A7X8UKD9-F1
#
_cell.length_a   1.000
_cell.length_b   1.000
_cell.length_c   1.000
_cell.angle_alpha   90.00
_cell.angle_beta   90.00
_cell.angle_gamma   90.00
#
_symmetry.space_group_name_H-M   'P 1'
#
loop_
_entity.id
_entity.type
_entity.pdbx_description
1 polymer ?
#
loop_
_entity_poly.entity_id
_entity_poly.type
_entity_poly.pdbx_seq_one_letter_code
_entity_poly.pdbx_strand_id
1 'polypeptide(L)' 'RVVRTGGGILILDAAPVGVYRAVAAAERLLGEPAGFRKPDDLGVLLASHGIVGEHAPARGSGYLFVGAVRRTG' A
#
# COMPACT_ATOMS: atom_id res chain seq x y z
N ARG A 1 18.97 1.02 -2.08
CA ARG A 1 17.77 0.15 -1.89
C ARG A 1 18.06 -0.80 -0.72
N VAL A 2 17.17 -0.91 0.28
CA VAL A 2 17.41 -1.69 1.52
C VAL A 2 17.11 -3.19 1.34
N VAL A 3 16.06 -3.51 0.59
CA VAL A 3 15.69 -4.91 0.28
C VAL A 3 16.43 -5.36 -0.98
N ARG A 4 17.08 -6.53 -0.89
CA ARG A 4 17.84 -7.15 -1.98
C ARG A 4 16.89 -7.67 -3.07
N THR A 5 17.39 -7.86 -4.29
CA THR A 5 16.67 -8.60 -5.32
C THR A 5 16.28 -10.00 -4.81
N GLY A 6 15.02 -10.39 -5.03
CA GLY A 6 14.43 -11.62 -4.48
C GLY A 6 14.02 -11.52 -3.01
N GLY A 7 14.30 -10.40 -2.32
CA GLY A 7 13.89 -10.19 -0.94
C GLY A 7 12.38 -9.92 -0.83
N GLY A 8 11.77 -10.49 0.22
CA GLY A 8 10.35 -10.33 0.52
C GLY A 8 10.01 -9.00 1.20
N ILE A 9 8.79 -8.54 0.97
CA ILE A 9 8.20 -7.34 1.56
C ILE A 9 6.80 -7.70 2.06
N LEU A 10 6.52 -7.39 3.33
CA LEU A 10 5.19 -7.44 3.93
C LEU A 10 4.84 -6.03 4.40
N ILE A 11 3.67 -5.53 4.01
CA ILE A 11 3.12 -4.26 4.47
C ILE A 11 1.75 -4.53 5.08
N LEU A 12 1.50 -3.94 6.25
CA LEU A 12 0.19 -3.91 6.91
C LEU A 12 -0.25 -2.46 6.96
N ASP A 13 -1.42 -2.15 6.42
CA ASP A 13 -1.90 -0.78 6.31
C ASP A 13 -3.41 -0.69 6.56
N ALA A 14 -3.88 0.50 6.95
CA ALA A 14 -5.29 0.77 7.16
C ALA A 14 -5.98 1.05 5.83
N ALA A 15 -7.12 0.41 5.60
CA ALA A 15 -7.96 0.70 4.45
C ALA A 15 -8.77 1.97 4.71
N PRO A 16 -8.96 2.86 3.71
CA PRO A 16 -9.78 4.06 3.84
C PRO A 16 -11.28 3.72 3.82
N VAL A 17 -11.75 2.95 4.80
CA VAL A 17 -13.13 2.51 4.97
C VAL A 17 -13.78 3.16 6.19
N GLY A 18 -15.12 3.27 6.19
CA GLY A 18 -15.87 3.89 7.29
C GLY A 18 -15.41 5.31 7.60
N VAL A 19 -15.16 5.61 8.88
CA VAL A 19 -14.70 6.93 9.36
C VAL A 19 -13.37 7.35 8.72
N TYR A 20 -12.46 6.41 8.40
CA TYR A 20 -11.17 6.72 7.78
C TYR A 20 -11.31 7.28 6.37
N ARG A 21 -12.41 6.99 5.66
CA ARG A 21 -12.70 7.60 4.36
C ARG A 21 -12.98 9.11 4.50
N ALA A 22 -13.67 9.51 5.56
CA ALA A 22 -13.95 10.92 5.84
C ALA A 22 -12.67 11.65 6.24
N VAL A 23 -11.81 11.02 7.06
CA VAL A 23 -10.49 11.55 7.43
C VAL A 23 -9.63 11.74 6.18
N ALA A 24 -9.50 10.73 5.32
CA ALA A 24 -8.73 10.82 4.08
C ALA A 24 -9.25 11.91 3.12
N ALA A 25 -10.57 12.15 3.11
CA ALA A 25 -11.15 13.23 2.32
C ALA A 25 -10.85 14.61 2.91
N ALA A 26 -10.88 14.75 4.24
CA ALA A 26 -10.51 15.97 4.95
C ALA A 26 -9.02 16.30 4.75
N GLU A 27 -8.13 15.32 4.87
CA GLU A 27 -6.69 15.49 4.58
C GLU A 27 -6.46 16.01 3.16
N ARG A 28 -7.12 15.40 2.15
CA ARG A 28 -7.06 15.88 0.75
C ARG A 28 -7.54 17.31 0.59
N LEU A 29 -8.63 17.70 1.26
CA LEU A 29 -9.16 19.05 1.21
C LEU A 29 -8.18 20.06 1.83
N LEU A 30 -7.46 19.65 2.87
CA LEU A 30 -6.45 20.46 3.56
C LEU A 30 -5.09 20.46 2.84
N GLY A 31 -4.96 19.76 1.71
CA GLY A 31 -3.70 19.67 0.95
C GLY A 31 -2.68 18.71 1.54
N GLU A 32 -3.04 17.97 2.59
CA GLU A 32 -2.21 16.93 3.15
C GLU A 32 -2.21 15.69 2.24
N PRO A 33 -1.09 14.97 2.14
CA PRO A 33 -1.06 13.70 1.44
C PRO A 33 -1.95 12.73 2.21
N ALA A 34 -3.18 12.51 1.73
CA ALA A 34 -4.08 11.52 2.32
C ALA A 34 -3.31 10.22 2.56
N GLY A 35 -3.07 9.92 3.84
CA GLY A 35 -2.07 8.93 4.24
C GLY A 35 -2.46 7.51 3.83
N PHE A 36 -3.73 7.32 3.51
CA PHE A 36 -4.33 6.04 3.18
C PHE A 36 -4.38 5.82 1.67
N ARG A 37 -3.60 4.85 1.19
CA ARG A 37 -3.77 4.31 -0.17
C ARG A 37 -4.79 3.19 -0.17
N LYS A 38 -5.53 3.06 -1.27
CA LYS A 38 -6.29 1.83 -1.51
C LYS A 38 -5.30 0.69 -1.81
N PRO A 39 -5.67 -0.58 -1.53
CA PRO A 39 -4.81 -1.72 -1.80
C PRO A 39 -4.29 -1.77 -3.25
N ASP A 40 -5.16 -1.49 -4.22
CA ASP A 40 -4.80 -1.43 -5.64
C ASP A 40 -3.78 -0.32 -5.94
N ASP A 41 -3.99 0.88 -5.39
CA ASP A 41 -3.11 2.03 -5.59
C ASP A 41 -1.73 1.79 -4.98
N LEU A 42 -1.66 1.08 -3.85
CA LEU A 42 -0.40 0.63 -3.26
C LEU A 42 0.28 -0.40 -4.16
N GLY A 43 -0.48 -1.39 -4.66
CA GLY A 43 0.04 -2.41 -5.59
C GLY A 43 0.66 -1.80 -6.85
N VAL A 44 -0.02 -0.85 -7.48
CA VAL A 44 0.47 -0.13 -8.67
C VAL A 44 1.75 0.66 -8.35
N LEU A 45 1.80 1.34 -7.20
CA LEU A 45 3.00 2.06 -6.76
C LEU A 45 4.19 1.11 -6.52
N LEU A 46 3.97 -0.02 -5.88
CA LEU A 46 5.02 -1.01 -5.62
C LEU A 46 5.52 -1.64 -6.91
N ALA A 47 4.61 -1.93 -7.85
CA ALA A 47 4.94 -2.46 -9.17
C ALA A 47 5.83 -1.49 -9.97
N SER A 48 5.55 -0.18 -9.92
CA SER A 48 6.40 0.82 -10.60
C SER A 48 7.82 0.91 -10.02
N HIS A 49 8.03 0.39 -8.80
CA HIS A 49 9.34 0.27 -8.15
C HIS A 49 9.93 -1.15 -8.25
N GLY A 50 9.40 -2.01 -9.14
CA GLY A 50 9.89 -3.36 -9.36
C GLY A 50 9.64 -4.30 -8.18
N ILE A 51 8.56 -4.08 -7.42
CA ILE A 51 8.08 -4.98 -6.37
C ILE A 51 6.79 -5.60 -6.86
N VAL A 52 6.75 -6.93 -6.98
CA VAL A 52 5.56 -7.65 -7.44
C VAL A 52 5.03 -8.51 -6.31
N GLY A 53 3.71 -8.48 -6.14
CA GLY A 53 3.03 -9.18 -5.07
C GLY A 53 1.53 -9.04 -5.17
N GLU A 54 0.86 -9.45 -4.11
CA GLU A 54 -0.58 -9.47 -4.00
C GLU A 54 -1.00 -8.74 -2.73
N HIS A 55 -2.22 -8.22 -2.73
CA HIS A 55 -2.83 -7.65 -1.54
C HIS A 55 -4.11 -8.40 -1.18
N ALA A 56 -4.42 -8.44 0.10
CA ALA A 56 -5.61 -9.09 0.63
C ALA A 56 -6.22 -8.27 1.76
N PRO A 57 -7.55 -8.34 1.98
CA PRO A 57 -8.17 -7.82 3.18
C PRO A 57 -7.52 -8.43 4.44
N ALA A 58 -7.25 -7.59 5.44
CA ALA A 58 -6.82 -8.04 6.76
C ALA A 58 -8.02 -8.02 7.72
N ARG A 59 -7.89 -8.61 8.91
CA ARG A 59 -8.94 -8.49 9.94
C ARG A 59 -9.09 -7.02 10.36
N GLY A 60 -10.33 -6.55 10.48
CA GLY A 60 -10.63 -5.16 10.84
C GLY A 60 -10.68 -4.23 9.62
N SER A 61 -10.34 -2.96 9.79
CA SER A 61 -10.37 -1.93 8.74
C SER A 61 -9.05 -1.84 7.98
N GLY A 62 -8.36 -2.95 7.74
CA GLY A 62 -7.01 -2.97 7.17
C GLY A 62 -6.87 -3.89 5.96
N TYR A 63 -5.68 -3.84 5.36
CA TYR A 63 -5.26 -4.77 4.32
C TYR A 63 -3.77 -5.10 4.49
N LEU A 64 -3.35 -6.17 3.84
CA LEU A 64 -1.94 -6.56 3.77
C LEU A 64 -1.50 -6.62 2.33
N PHE A 65 -0.23 -6.32 2.09
CA PHE A 65 0.48 -6.60 0.84
C PHE A 65 1.63 -7.55 1.13
N VAL A 66 1.78 -8.60 0.31
CA VAL A 66 2.94 -9.51 0.34
C VAL A 66 3.52 -9.58 -1.06
N GLY A 67 4.81 -9.32 -1.18
CA GLY A 67 5.51 -9.37 -2.47
C GLY A 67 7.01 -9.53 -2.34
N ALA A 68 7.69 -9.48 -3.47
CA ALA A 68 9.14 -9.57 -3.54
C ALA A 68 9.71 -8.57 -4.55
N VAL A 69 10.94 -8.15 -4.27
CA VAL A 69 11.72 -7.33 -5.19
C VAL A 69 12.10 -8.14 -6.42
N ARG A 70 11.67 -7.71 -7.60
CA ARG A 70 12.09 -8.31 -8.87
C ARG A 70 13.46 -7.80 -9.30
N ARG A 71 14.17 -8.66 -10.03
CA ARG A 71 15.36 -8.27 -10.80
C ARG A 71 14.87 -7.38 -11.93
N THR A 72 15.22 -6.11 -11.91
CA THR A 72 15.15 -5.27 -13.11
C THR A 72 16.18 -5.84 -14.08
N GLY A 73 15.72 -6.29 -15.24
CA GLY A 73 16.57 -6.72 -16.34
C GLY A 73 17.35 -5.56 -16.95
#